data_AF-A0A968AJN4-F1
#
_entry.id   AF-A0A968AJN4-F1
#
_cell.length_a   1.000
_cell.length_b   1.000
_cell.length_c   1.000
_cell.angle_alpha   90.00
_cell.angle_beta   90.00
_cell.angle_gamma   90.00
#
_symmetry.space_group_name_H-M   'P 1'
#
loop_
_entity.id
_entity.type
_entity.pdbx_description
1 polymer ?
#
loop_
_entity_poly.entity_id
_entity_poly.type
_entity_poly.pdbx_seq_one_letter_code
_entity_poly.pdbx_strand_id
1 'polypeptide(L)'
;FNGNVERLQEQGMRKLAEAHPDVTLQCPVDFLAPLICSAPEKAREILDMFTSWGINRFSINWQAENLRVFFDQMDRWGLPVNIYNVPDLESFLQAVLLMPRSITSDFNFPKWHYFGRGSGEAGNHYEYSLKRTNRNRP
;
A
#
# COMPACT_ATOMS: atom_id res chain seq x y z
N PHE A 1 -7.31 -1.62 -9.03
CA PHE A 1 -7.25 -2.99 -8.47
C PHE A 1 -5.86 -3.22 -7.90
N ASN A 2 -5.76 -3.64 -6.63
CA ASN A 2 -4.49 -4.02 -6.01
C ASN A 2 -4.32 -5.54 -6.11
N GLY A 3 -3.56 -5.98 -7.11
CA GLY A 3 -3.32 -7.38 -7.41
C GLY A 3 -2.04 -7.87 -6.74
N ASN A 4 -2.13 -8.96 -5.97
CA ASN A 4 -0.95 -9.65 -5.49
C ASN A 4 -0.33 -10.44 -6.66
N VAL A 5 0.95 -10.14 -6.96
CA VAL A 5 1.70 -10.77 -8.06
C VAL A 5 1.86 -12.28 -7.86
N GLU A 6 2.07 -12.75 -6.64
CA GLU A 6 2.24 -14.19 -6.35
C GLU A 6 0.97 -14.97 -6.69
N ARG A 7 -0.20 -14.36 -6.48
CA ARG A 7 -1.50 -14.99 -6.76
C ARG A 7 -1.90 -14.93 -8.23
N LEU A 8 -1.70 -13.79 -8.88
CA LEU A 8 -2.18 -13.57 -10.25
C LEU A 8 -1.14 -13.94 -11.30
N GLN A 9 0.14 -13.83 -10.94
CA GLN A 9 1.29 -14.05 -11.81
C GLN A 9 1.21 -13.20 -13.09
N GLU A 10 2.12 -13.42 -14.04
CA GLU A 10 2.13 -12.70 -15.30
C GLU A 10 0.80 -12.82 -16.05
N GLN A 11 0.29 -14.05 -16.20
CA GLN A 11 -0.90 -14.30 -17.02
C GLN A 11 -2.14 -13.60 -16.47
N GLY A 12 -2.33 -13.60 -15.15
CA GLY A 12 -3.48 -12.93 -14.52
C GLY A 12 -3.38 -11.41 -14.64
N MET A 13 -2.19 -10.85 -14.47
CA MET A 13 -1.97 -9.41 -14.63
C MET A 13 -2.23 -8.96 -16.06
N ARG A 14 -1.69 -9.67 -17.06
CA ARG A 14 -1.92 -9.36 -18.48
C ARG A 14 -3.40 -9.42 -18.84
N LYS A 15 -4.11 -10.47 -18.41
CA LYS A 15 -5.56 -10.59 -18.64
C LYS A 15 -6.33 -9.40 -18.08
N LEU A 16 -5.99 -8.93 -16.88
CA LEU A 16 -6.65 -7.77 -16.27
C LEU A 16 -6.33 -6.47 -17.03
N ALA A 17 -5.07 -6.28 -17.41
CA ALA A 17 -4.64 -5.11 -18.18
C ALA A 17 -5.29 -5.06 -19.57
N GLU A 18 -5.39 -6.19 -20.25
CA GLU A 18 -6.05 -6.30 -21.56
C GLU A 18 -7.57 -6.08 -21.48
N ALA A 19 -8.22 -6.67 -20.47
CA ALA A 19 -9.66 -6.53 -20.29
C ALA A 19 -10.07 -5.11 -19.86
N HIS A 20 -9.19 -4.39 -19.17
CA HIS A 20 -9.48 -3.09 -18.58
C HIS A 20 -8.28 -2.13 -18.68
N PRO A 21 -7.97 -1.58 -19.86
CA PRO A 21 -6.74 -0.81 -20.12
C PRO A 21 -6.62 0.48 -19.31
N ASP A 22 -7.74 1.11 -18.94
CA ASP A 22 -7.75 2.40 -18.24
C ASP A 22 -7.72 2.27 -16.71
N VAL A 23 -7.63 1.04 -16.18
CA VAL A 23 -7.66 0.84 -14.72
C VAL A 23 -6.29 1.06 -14.12
N THR A 24 -6.27 1.59 -12.90
CA THR A 24 -5.07 1.48 -12.08
C THR A 24 -4.87 0.02 -11.65
N LEU A 25 -3.89 -0.64 -12.25
CA LEU A 25 -3.42 -1.96 -11.87
C LEU A 25 -2.17 -1.79 -11.02
N GLN A 26 -2.29 -2.06 -9.73
CA GLN A 26 -1.20 -1.87 -8.77
C GLN A 26 -0.84 -3.17 -8.05
N CYS A 27 0.38 -3.26 -7.54
CA CYS A 27 0.83 -4.37 -6.68
C CYS A 27 1.69 -3.88 -5.51
N PRO A 28 1.72 -4.62 -4.38
CA PRO A 28 2.65 -4.37 -3.28
C PRO A 28 4.08 -4.78 -3.67
N VAL A 29 5.05 -3.94 -3.30
CA VAL A 29 6.48 -4.14 -3.60
C VAL A 29 7.37 -3.91 -2.38
N ASP A 30 6.87 -4.20 -1.18
CA ASP A 30 7.59 -3.99 0.08
C ASP A 30 8.94 -4.71 0.10
N PHE A 31 8.99 -5.91 -0.48
CA PHE A 31 10.19 -6.72 -0.61
C PHE A 31 11.29 -6.05 -1.47
N LEU A 32 10.94 -5.07 -2.30
CA LEU A 32 11.91 -4.31 -3.10
C LEU A 32 12.52 -3.15 -2.35
N ALA A 33 11.97 -2.69 -1.22
CA ALA A 33 12.49 -1.53 -0.52
C ALA A 33 13.98 -1.68 -0.11
N PRO A 34 14.43 -2.84 0.44
CA PRO A 34 15.86 -3.04 0.70
C PRO A 34 16.71 -3.10 -0.58
N LEU A 35 16.16 -3.65 -1.67
CA LEU A 35 16.86 -3.74 -2.97
C LEU A 35 17.01 -2.39 -3.63
N ILE A 36 16.02 -1.50 -3.51
CA ILE A 36 16.10 -0.14 -4.03
C ILE A 36 17.25 0.63 -3.36
N CYS A 37 17.49 0.39 -2.07
CA CYS A 37 18.60 1.01 -1.34
C CYS A 37 19.97 0.39 -1.66
N SER A 38 20.03 -0.93 -1.90
CA SER A 38 21.30 -1.68 -1.98
C SER A 38 21.73 -2.08 -3.39
N ALA A 39 20.78 -2.27 -4.31
CA ALA A 39 20.97 -2.73 -5.68
C ALA A 39 19.87 -2.15 -6.61
N PRO A 40 19.84 -0.82 -6.81
CA PRO A 40 18.74 -0.13 -7.49
C PRO A 40 18.51 -0.62 -8.92
N GLU A 41 19.55 -1.03 -9.65
CA GLU A 41 19.45 -1.57 -11.01
C GLU A 41 18.67 -2.90 -11.01
N LYS A 42 18.93 -3.77 -10.04
CA LYS A 42 18.23 -5.04 -9.90
C LYS A 42 16.76 -4.82 -9.53
N ALA A 43 16.49 -3.87 -8.63
CA ALA A 43 15.12 -3.48 -8.31
C ALA A 43 14.39 -2.92 -9.54
N ARG A 44 15.08 -2.11 -10.36
CA ARG A 44 14.51 -1.55 -11.60
C ARG A 44 14.13 -2.64 -12.60
N GLU A 45 14.98 -3.65 -12.82
CA GLU A 45 14.66 -4.78 -13.70
C GLU A 45 13.35 -5.49 -13.30
N ILE A 46 13.13 -5.67 -12.00
CA ILE A 46 11.91 -6.30 -11.47
C ILE A 46 10.68 -5.40 -11.73
N LEU A 47 10.82 -4.10 -11.49
CA LEU A 47 9.75 -3.13 -11.73
C LEU A 47 9.40 -3.01 -13.22
N ASP A 48 10.40 -3.06 -14.11
CA ASP A 48 10.21 -3.08 -15.56
C ASP A 48 9.49 -4.35 -16.02
N MET A 49 9.86 -5.51 -15.47
CA MET A 49 9.17 -6.76 -15.71
C MET A 49 7.69 -6.65 -15.30
N PHE A 50 7.39 -6.14 -14.10
CA PHE A 50 6.01 -5.94 -13.64
C PHE A 50 5.25 -4.94 -14.52
N THR A 51 5.90 -3.86 -14.94
CA THR A 51 5.31 -2.88 -15.87
C THR A 51 4.97 -3.53 -17.21
N SER A 52 5.82 -4.43 -17.70
CA SER A 52 5.57 -5.19 -18.94
C SER A 52 4.34 -6.10 -18.88
N TRP A 53 3.87 -6.43 -17.67
CA TRP A 53 2.64 -7.20 -17.43
C TRP A 53 1.39 -6.33 -17.35
N GLY A 54 1.54 -5.00 -17.45
CA GLY A 54 0.46 -4.02 -17.40
C GLY A 54 0.28 -3.32 -16.04
N ILE A 55 1.16 -3.58 -15.05
CA ILE A 55 1.13 -2.87 -13.77
C ILE A 55 1.56 -1.41 -14.02
N ASN A 56 0.76 -0.46 -13.54
CA ASN A 56 0.96 0.97 -13.79
C ASN A 56 1.06 1.82 -12.52
N ARG A 57 1.03 1.19 -11.33
CA ARG A 57 1.33 1.82 -10.04
C ARG A 57 1.89 0.79 -9.07
N PHE A 58 2.83 1.19 -8.23
CA PHE A 58 3.35 0.31 -7.18
C PHE A 58 2.84 0.74 -5.81
N SER A 59 2.87 -0.15 -4.84
CA SER A 59 2.43 0.16 -3.47
C SER A 59 3.41 -0.33 -2.42
N ILE A 60 3.56 0.45 -1.36
CA ILE A 60 4.46 0.16 -0.24
C ILE A 60 3.78 0.44 1.10
N ASN A 61 4.04 -0.40 2.09
CA ASN A 61 3.52 -0.28 3.44
C ASN A 61 4.19 0.92 4.13
N TRP A 62 3.39 1.68 4.88
CA TRP A 62 3.86 2.77 5.74
C TRP A 62 4.97 2.35 6.73
N GLN A 63 5.03 1.08 7.11
CA GLN A 63 6.03 0.55 8.02
C GLN A 63 7.33 0.11 7.32
N ALA A 64 7.42 0.24 5.99
CA ALA A 64 8.63 -0.13 5.27
C ALA A 64 9.82 0.75 5.67
N GLU A 65 10.97 0.13 5.87
CA GLU A 65 12.20 0.86 6.15
C GLU A 65 12.62 1.72 4.95
N ASN A 66 13.34 2.82 5.22
CA ASN A 66 13.90 3.70 4.19
C ASN A 66 12.88 4.27 3.19
N LEU A 67 11.63 4.47 3.61
CA LEU A 67 10.54 5.03 2.80
C LEU A 67 10.94 6.27 1.99
N ARG A 68 11.68 7.22 2.57
CA ARG A 68 12.15 8.42 1.83
C ARG A 68 13.01 8.06 0.63
N VAL A 69 14.00 7.18 0.81
CA VAL A 69 14.91 6.74 -0.26
C VAL A 69 14.13 5.98 -1.33
N PHE A 70 13.18 5.13 -0.90
CA PHE A 70 12.27 4.45 -1.82
C PHE A 70 11.51 5.45 -2.69
N PHE A 71 10.89 6.46 -2.08
CA PHE A 71 10.12 7.48 -2.80
C PHE A 71 10.98 8.30 -3.76
N ASP A 72 12.13 8.78 -3.30
CA ASP A 72 13.06 9.55 -4.14
C ASP A 72 13.49 8.73 -5.37
N GLN A 73 13.76 7.44 -5.19
CA GLN A 73 14.18 6.58 -6.29
C GLN A 73 13.04 6.26 -7.25
N MET A 74 11.83 6.01 -6.75
CA MET A 74 10.65 5.77 -7.58
C MET A 74 10.26 7.02 -8.39
N ASP A 75 10.39 8.22 -7.81
CA ASP A 75 10.17 9.49 -8.50
C ASP A 75 11.17 9.71 -9.63
N ARG A 76 12.48 9.47 -9.39
CA ARG A 76 13.52 9.49 -10.44
C ARG A 76 13.22 8.53 -11.60
N TRP A 77 12.57 7.42 -11.30
CA TRP A 77 12.15 6.43 -12.29
C TRP A 77 10.81 6.73 -12.96
N GLY A 78 10.11 7.80 -12.55
CA GLY A 78 8.79 8.16 -13.04
C GLY A 78 7.70 7.15 -12.70
N LEU A 79 7.91 6.33 -11.66
CA LEU A 79 6.99 5.26 -11.28
C LEU A 79 6.06 5.73 -10.15
N PRO A 80 4.73 5.79 -10.37
CA PRO A 80 3.82 6.26 -9.36
C PRO A 80 3.69 5.26 -8.20
N VAL A 81 3.57 5.79 -6.99
CA VAL A 81 3.52 4.98 -5.76
C VAL A 81 2.25 5.29 -4.94
N ASN A 82 1.66 4.23 -4.38
CA ASN A 82 0.67 4.26 -3.31
C ASN A 82 1.31 3.90 -1.97
N ILE A 83 1.02 4.65 -0.90
CA ILE A 83 1.35 4.22 0.47
C ILE A 83 0.12 3.54 1.06
N TYR A 84 0.27 2.36 1.65
CA TYR A 84 -0.85 1.67 2.32
C TYR A 84 -0.56 1.37 3.79
N ASN A 85 -1.59 0.96 4.54
CA ASN A 85 -1.54 0.72 5.99
C ASN A 85 -1.10 1.96 6.80
N VAL A 86 -1.48 3.16 6.35
CA VAL A 86 -1.29 4.40 7.12
C VAL A 86 -2.31 4.43 8.27
N PRO A 87 -1.89 4.44 9.56
CA PRO A 87 -2.77 4.06 10.67
C PRO A 87 -3.66 5.19 11.22
N ASP A 88 -3.23 6.45 11.14
CA ASP A 88 -3.90 7.57 11.80
C ASP A 88 -3.66 8.90 11.07
N LEU A 89 -4.30 9.98 11.57
CA LEU A 89 -4.21 11.32 10.98
C LEU A 89 -2.78 11.86 10.99
N GLU A 90 -2.03 11.63 12.06
CA GLU A 90 -0.65 12.12 12.16
C GLU A 90 0.22 11.45 11.09
N SER A 91 0.16 10.12 11.00
CA SER A 91 0.86 9.33 10.00
C SER A 91 0.41 9.69 8.58
N PHE A 92 -0.87 10.00 8.37
CA PHE A 92 -1.39 10.47 7.09
C PHE A 92 -0.78 11.81 6.69
N LEU A 93 -0.74 12.78 7.60
CA LEU A 93 -0.11 14.08 7.33
C LEU A 93 1.38 13.92 7.01
N GLN A 94 2.08 13.01 7.69
CA GLN A 94 3.46 12.68 7.37
C GLN A 94 3.60 12.01 5.99
N ALA A 95 2.71 11.07 5.66
CA ALA A 95 2.70 10.37 4.38
C ALA A 95 2.46 11.33 3.20
N VAL A 96 1.63 12.36 3.37
CA VAL A 96 1.39 13.40 2.35
C VAL A 96 2.69 14.14 1.99
N LEU A 97 3.62 14.32 2.94
CA LEU A 97 4.90 14.99 2.69
C LEU A 97 5.83 14.18 1.76
N LEU A 98 5.59 12.87 1.60
CA LEU A 98 6.29 12.03 0.63
C LEU A 98 5.72 12.16 -0.79
N MET A 99 4.68 12.99 -0.97
CA MET A 99 4.01 13.26 -2.25
C MET A 99 3.62 12.00 -3.05
N PRO A 100 3.06 10.95 -2.42
CA PRO A 100 2.66 9.75 -3.15
C PRO A 100 1.52 10.04 -4.12
N ARG A 101 1.39 9.21 -5.15
CA ARG A 101 0.26 9.28 -6.08
C ARG A 101 -1.07 8.95 -5.41
N SER A 102 -1.05 8.11 -4.37
CA SER A 102 -2.22 7.85 -3.52
C SER A 102 -1.80 7.38 -2.12
N ILE A 103 -2.73 7.49 -1.17
CA ILE A 103 -2.58 6.97 0.18
C ILE A 103 -3.81 6.11 0.49
N THR A 104 -3.59 4.92 1.04
CA THR A 104 -4.61 4.00 1.54
C THR A 104 -4.50 3.96 3.05
N SER A 105 -5.52 4.46 3.74
CA SER A 105 -5.55 4.59 5.20
C SER A 105 -6.91 4.15 5.73
N ASP A 106 -6.90 3.45 6.85
CA ASP A 106 -8.09 3.09 7.61
C ASP A 106 -8.19 3.97 8.85
N PHE A 107 -8.80 5.15 8.71
CA PHE A 107 -8.99 6.02 9.87
C PHE A 107 -9.97 5.42 10.87
N ASN A 108 -9.50 5.29 12.10
CA ASN A 108 -10.34 4.98 13.25
C ASN A 108 -10.53 6.26 14.07
N PHE A 109 -11.78 6.65 14.32
CA PHE A 109 -12.18 7.71 15.24
C PHE A 109 -13.01 7.13 16.40
N PRO A 110 -12.39 6.49 17.41
CA PRO A 110 -13.11 5.86 18.52
C PRO A 110 -14.03 6.82 19.29
N LYS A 111 -13.64 8.11 19.37
CA LYS A 111 -14.45 9.17 20.00
C LYS A 111 -15.81 9.39 19.32
N TRP A 112 -15.89 9.09 18.03
CA TRP A 112 -17.12 9.22 17.22
C TRP A 112 -17.74 7.85 16.92
N HIS A 113 -17.26 6.78 17.56
CA HIS A 113 -17.66 5.41 17.27
C HIS A 113 -17.50 5.01 15.79
N TYR A 114 -16.60 5.69 15.08
CA TYR A 114 -16.28 5.37 13.71
C TYR A 114 -15.01 4.53 13.72
N PHE A 115 -15.14 3.27 13.33
CA PHE A 115 -14.01 2.39 13.13
C PHE A 115 -13.95 2.08 11.64
N GLY A 116 -12.81 2.36 11.02
CA GLY A 116 -12.52 1.92 9.67
C GLY A 116 -12.61 0.40 9.59
N ARG A 117 -12.93 -0.14 8.42
CA ARG A 117 -13.16 -1.59 8.27
C ARG A 117 -11.87 -2.42 8.29
N GLY A 118 -10.69 -1.77 8.37
CA GLY A 118 -9.39 -2.42 8.34
C GLY A 118 -9.11 -3.13 7.01
N SER A 119 -7.86 -3.50 6.77
CA SER A 119 -7.42 -4.21 5.55
C SER A 119 -7.90 -5.68 5.45
N GLY A 120 -8.69 -6.17 6.41
CA GLY A 120 -9.25 -7.53 6.40
C GLY A 120 -8.19 -8.64 6.36
N GLU A 121 -7.01 -8.43 6.94
CA GLU A 121 -5.94 -9.44 6.94
C GLU A 121 -6.46 -10.77 7.55
N ALA A 122 -6.18 -11.87 6.85
CA ALA A 122 -6.62 -13.24 7.16
C ALA A 122 -8.13 -13.56 7.06
N GLY A 123 -8.94 -12.72 6.40
CA GLY A 123 -10.38 -13.00 6.22
C GLY A 123 -11.21 -12.78 7.48
N ASN A 124 -10.61 -12.17 8.51
CA ASN A 124 -11.31 -11.76 9.72
C ASN A 124 -11.73 -10.30 9.60
N HIS A 125 -13.03 -10.06 9.64
CA HIS A 125 -13.56 -8.72 9.85
C HIS A 125 -13.37 -8.32 11.31
N TYR A 126 -12.62 -7.25 11.57
CA TYR A 126 -12.54 -6.67 12.91
C TYR A 126 -13.79 -5.81 13.15
N GLU A 127 -14.80 -6.39 13.80
CA GLU A 127 -15.90 -5.63 14.37
C GLU A 127 -15.47 -5.11 15.75
N TYR A 128 -15.27 -3.79 15.86
CA TYR A 128 -14.88 -3.17 17.12
C TYR A 128 -16.08 -3.13 18.08
N SER A 129 -16.18 -4.12 18.97
CA SER A 129 -17.15 -4.09 20.07
C SER A 129 -16.63 -3.27 21.26
N LEU A 130 -17.39 -2.29 21.72
CA LEU A 130 -17.09 -1.52 22.95
C LEU A 130 -17.06 -2.46 24.16
N LYS A 131 -15.88 -2.72 24.73
CA LYS A 131 -15.80 -3.20 26.11
C LYS A 131 -16.22 -2.06 27.03
N ARG A 132 -17.44 -2.15 27.60
CA ARG A 132 -17.85 -1.30 28.73
C ARG A 132 -16.86 -1.52 29.87
N THR A 133 -16.00 -0.54 30.12
CA THR A 133 -15.27 -0.47 31.38
C THR A 133 -16.30 -0.07 32.44
N ASN A 134 -16.69 -1.02 33.28
CA ASN A 134 -17.41 -0.71 34.51
C ASN A 134 -16.48 0.14 35.38
N ARG A 135 -16.62 1.46 35.30
CA ARG A 135 -16.11 2.36 36.33
C ARG A 135 -16.95 2.10 37.58
N ASN A 136 -16.43 1.26 38.46
CA ASN A 136 -16.89 1.24 39.85
C ASN A 136 -16.70 2.63 40.45
N ARG A 137 -17.80 3.21 40.93
CA ARG A 137 -17.87 4.21 41.98
C ARG A 137 -19.12 3.90 42.80
N PRO A 138 -19.16 4.17 44.12
CA PRO A 138 -18.10 4.63 45.01
C PRO A 138 -17.41 3.51 45.80
#